data_AF-A0ABD5VYN5-F1
#
_entry.id   AF-A0ABD5VYN5-F1
#
_cell.length_a   1.000
_cell.length_b   1.000
_cell.length_c   1.000
_cell.angle_alpha   90.00
_cell.angle_beta   90.00
_cell.angle_gamma   90.00
#
_symmetry.space_group_name_H-M   'P 1'
#
loop_
_entity.id
_entity.type
_entity.pdbx_description
1 polymer ?
#
loop_
_entity_poly.entity_id
_entity_poly.type
_entity_poly.pdbx_seq_one_letter_code
_entity_poly.pdbx_strand_id
1 'polypeptide(L)' 'MSPEEHPFANSNVRILLGLMSSLTIVVVAVLFVDDALLTALMVGIAAVDAVVTPYVLGLAIENAESEEPRHQV' A
#
# COMPACT_ATOMS: atom_id res chain seq x y z
N MET A 1 9.56 -8.75 -18.50
CA MET A 1 8.50 -7.75 -18.31
C MET A 1 9.18 -6.42 -18.46
N SER A 2 8.78 -5.58 -19.42
CA SER A 2 9.39 -4.25 -19.54
C SER A 2 9.01 -3.43 -18.29
N PRO A 3 9.84 -2.48 -17.83
CA PRO A 3 9.52 -1.63 -16.67
C PRO A 3 8.14 -0.95 -16.78
N GLU A 4 7.71 -0.66 -18.02
CA GLU A 4 6.41 -0.06 -18.33
C GLU A 4 5.21 -1.02 -18.19
N GLU A 5 5.45 -2.33 -18.07
CA GLU A 5 4.40 -3.34 -17.83
C GLU A 5 4.20 -3.65 -16.34
N HIS A 6 4.97 -3.04 -15.43
CA HIS A 6 4.85 -3.35 -14.00
C HIS A 6 3.49 -2.86 -13.46
N PRO A 7 2.60 -3.74 -12.97
CA PRO A 7 1.23 -3.38 -12.63
C PRO A 7 1.15 -2.32 -11.52
N PHE A 8 2.18 -2.23 -10.69
CA PHE A 8 2.29 -1.24 -9.63
C PHE A 8 2.86 0.10 -10.10
N ALA A 9 3.37 0.24 -11.34
CA ALA A 9 3.83 1.52 -11.88
C ALA A 9 2.69 2.56 -11.96
N ASN A 10 1.45 2.08 -12.12
CA ASN A 10 0.26 2.92 -12.11
C ASN A 10 -0.13 3.33 -10.67
N SER A 11 -0.15 4.64 -10.39
CA SER A 11 -0.54 5.20 -9.09
C SER A 11 -1.92 4.79 -8.62
N ASN A 12 -2.89 4.65 -9.54
CA ASN A 12 -4.25 4.25 -9.21
C ASN A 12 -4.32 2.81 -8.67
N VAL A 13 -3.49 1.92 -9.21
CA VAL A 13 -3.43 0.52 -8.75
C VAL A 13 -2.85 0.46 -7.34
N ARG A 14 -1.79 1.23 -7.06
CA ARG A 14 -1.19 1.32 -5.72
C ARG A 14 -2.17 1.86 -4.69
N ILE A 15 -2.91 2.92 -5.04
CA ILE A 15 -3.93 3.52 -4.17
C ILE A 15 -5.06 2.53 -3.92
N LEU A 16 -5.60 1.89 -4.96
CA LEU A 16 -6.69 0.93 -4.82
C LEU A 16 -6.28 -0.26 -3.95
N LEU A 17 -5.04 -0.74 -4.10
CA LEU A 17 -4.48 -1.81 -3.26
C LEU A 17 -4.42 -1.40 -1.79
N GLY A 18 -3.87 -0.22 -1.50
CA GLY A 18 -3.81 0.32 -0.13
C GLY A 18 -5.19 0.50 0.48
N LEU A 19 -6.15 1.02 -0.30
CA LEU A 19 -7.53 1.20 0.16
C LEU A 19 -8.23 -0.14 0.44
N MET A 20 -8.06 -1.14 -0.43
CA MET A 20 -8.67 -2.47 -0.22
C MET A 20 -8.09 -3.19 1.01
N SER A 21 -6.78 -3.07 1.25
CA SER A 21 -6.14 -3.54 2.48
C SER A 21 -6.77 -2.87 3.70
N SER A 22 -6.76 -1.53 3.72
CA SER A 22 -7.29 -0.75 4.83
C SER A 22 -8.77 -1.02 5.10
N LEU A 23 -9.58 -1.18 4.04
CA LEU A 23 -11.00 -1.47 4.15
C LEU A 23 -11.23 -2.81 4.84
N THR A 24 -10.42 -3.81 4.51
CA THR A 24 -10.47 -5.13 5.16
C THR A 24 -10.21 -5.00 6.66
N ILE A 25 -9.19 -4.23 7.06
CA ILE A 25 -8.86 -4.00 8.47
C ILE A 25 -10.02 -3.28 9.18
N VAL A 26 -10.60 -2.24 8.56
CA VAL A 26 -11.74 -1.49 9.12
C VAL A 26 -12.96 -2.40 9.29
N VAL A 27 -13.29 -3.22 8.28
CA VAL A 27 -14.41 -4.16 8.35
C VAL A 27 -14.20 -5.15 9.50
N VAL A 28 -12.98 -5.69 9.65
CA VAL A 28 -12.66 -6.60 10.75
C VAL A 28 -12.78 -5.91 12.10
N ALA A 29 -12.22 -4.71 12.24
CA ALA A 29 -12.26 -3.95 13.48
C ALA A 29 -13.70 -3.62 13.91
N VAL A 30 -14.55 -3.17 12.97
CA VAL A 30 -15.91 -2.75 13.30
C VAL A 30 -16.84 -3.93 13.58
N LEU A 31 -16.67 -5.06 12.88
CA LEU A 31 -17.59 -6.19 12.98
C LEU A 31 -17.20 -7.25 14.01
N PHE A 32 -15.92 -7.33 14.38
CA PHE A 32 -15.40 -8.44 15.20
C PHE A 32 -14.67 -8.00 16.47
N VAL A 33 -14.50 -6.70 16.71
CA VAL A 33 -13.81 -6.19 17.91
C VAL A 33 -14.79 -5.39 18.77
N ASP A 34 -15.12 -5.94 19.93
CA ASP A 34 -16.07 -5.35 20.89
C ASP A 34 -15.44 -4.24 21.74
N ASP A 35 -14.13 -4.25 21.92
CA ASP A 35 -13.42 -3.23 22.69
C ASP A 35 -13.22 -1.95 21.87
N ALA A 36 -13.84 -0.86 22.32
CA ALA A 36 -13.84 0.40 21.61
C ALA A 36 -12.43 1.01 21.43
N LEU A 37 -11.52 0.79 22.38
CA LEU A 37 -10.15 1.29 22.29
C LEU A 37 -9.37 0.51 21.22
N LEU A 38 -9.50 -0.81 21.20
CA LEU A 38 -8.87 -1.67 20.20
C LEU A 38 -9.44 -1.39 18.80
N THR A 39 -10.75 -1.20 18.67
CA THR A 39 -11.38 -0.83 17.39
C THR A 39 -10.86 0.50 16.89
N ALA A 40 -10.78 1.53 17.75
CA ALA A 40 -10.23 2.83 17.38
C ALA A 40 -8.75 2.73 16.97
N LEU A 41 -7.96 1.92 17.68
CA LEU A 41 -6.56 1.68 17.34
C LEU A 41 -6.41 1.00 15.98
N MET A 42 -7.18 -0.05 15.71
CA MET A 42 -7.13 -0.78 14.43
C MET A 42 -7.58 0.10 13.25
N VAL A 43 -8.62 0.92 13.43
CA VAL A 43 -9.05 1.89 12.42
C VAL A 43 -7.96 2.95 12.19
N GLY A 44 -7.30 3.42 13.26
CA GLY A 44 -6.17 4.33 13.16
C GLY A 44 -5.00 3.73 12.36
N ILE A 45 -4.65 2.46 12.62
CA ILE A 45 -3.63 1.74 11.86
C ILE A 45 -4.05 1.60 10.39
N ALA A 46 -5.30 1.25 10.11
CA ALA A 46 -5.81 1.14 8.75
C ALA A 46 -5.72 2.47 7.97
N ALA A 47 -5.99 3.60 8.64
CA ALA A 47 -5.85 4.92 8.04
C ALA A 47 -4.39 5.24 7.69
N VAL A 48 -3.44 4.87 8.55
CA VAL A 48 -2.01 5.01 8.26
C VAL A 48 -1.61 4.09 7.11
N ASP A 49 -2.05 2.83 7.10
CA ASP A 49 -1.76 1.86 6.04
C ASP A 49 -2.24 2.34 4.66
N ALA A 50 -3.45 2.90 4.60
CA ALA A 50 -4.02 3.45 3.36
C ALA A 50 -3.16 4.53 2.70
N VAL A 51 -2.33 5.24 3.46
CA VAL A 51 -1.44 6.31 2.98
C VAL A 51 -0.01 5.81 2.81
N VAL A 52 0.51 5.06 3.78
CA VAL A 52 1.91 4.61 3.79
C VAL A 52 2.17 3.57 2.70
N THR A 53 1.26 2.61 2.52
CA THR A 53 1.44 1.55 1.51
C THR A 53 1.60 2.07 0.08
N PRO A 54 0.72 2.93 -0.48
CA PRO A 54 0.92 3.45 -1.83
C PRO A 54 2.18 4.33 -1.96
N TYR A 55 2.58 5.02 -0.88
CA TYR A 55 3.79 5.84 -0.84
C TYR A 55 5.06 4.99 -0.91
N VAL A 56 5.17 3.99 -0.03
CA VAL A 56 6.33 3.07 0.02
C VAL A 56 6.46 2.29 -1.30
N LEU A 57 5.33 1.85 -1.87
CA LEU A 57 5.33 1.14 -3.14
C LEU A 57 5.76 2.04 -4.31
N GLY A 58 5.44 3.34 -4.27
CA GLY A 58 5.97 4.32 -5.22
C GLY A 58 7.49 4.44 -5.12
N LEU A 59 8.01 4.66 -3.91
CA LEU A 59 9.45 4.74 -3.66
C LEU A 59 10.21 3.48 -4.08
N ALA A 60 9.63 2.30 -3.85
CA ALA A 60 10.24 1.03 -4.24
C ALA A 60 10.41 0.92 -5.76
N ILE A 61 9.44 1.40 -6.54
CA ILE A 61 9.49 1.40 -8.01
C ILE A 61 10.51 2.42 -8.52
N GLU A 62 10.52 3.64 -7.98
CA GLU A 62 11.50 4.68 -8.35
C GLU A 62 12.95 4.22 -8.09
N ASN A 63 13.19 3.54 -6.96
CA ASN A 63 14.51 2.98 -6.66
C ASN A 63 14.88 1.83 -7.61
N ALA A 64 13.92 0.97 -7.97
CA ALA A 64 14.16 -0.12 -8.92
C ALA A 64 14.54 0.39 -10.32
N GLU A 65 13.85 1.43 -10.82
CA GLU A 65 14.19 2.08 -12.09
C GLU A 65 15.58 2.74 -12.07
N SER A 66 15.98 3.28 -10.92
CA SER A 66 17.27 3.96 -10.73
C SER A 66 18.48 2.99 -10.71
N GLU A 67 18.26 1.72 -10.41
CA GLU A 67 19.32 0.69 -10.33
C GLU A 67 19.59 -0.03 -11.66
N GLU A 68 18.62 -0.05 -12.58
CA GLU A 68 18.74 -0.70 -13.90
C GLU A 68 19.76 -0.11 -14.91
N PRO A 69 20.26 1.16 -14.85
CA PRO A 69 21.18 1.65 -15.89
C PRO A 69 22.62 1.12 -15.83
N ARG A 70 23.01 0.35 -14.80
CA ARG A 70 24.43 0.04 -14.49
C ARG A 70 24.93 -1.35 -14.89
N HIS A 71 24.17 -2.14 -15.65
CA HIS A 71 24.57 -3.51 -16.02
C HIS A 71 24.65 -3.80 -17.54
N GLN A 72 24.70 -2.77 -18.39
CA GLN A 72 25.13 -2.92 -19.79
C GLN A 72 26.49 -2.25 -20.01
N VAL A 73 27.57 -3.01 -19.78
CA VAL A 73 28.92 -2.75 -20.30
C VAL A 73 29.50 -4.05 -20.83
#